data_AF-A0A4U9REL6-F1
#
_entry.id   AF-A0A4U9REL6-F1
#
_cell.length_a   1.000
_cell.length_b   1.000
_cell.length_c   1.000
_cell.angle_alpha   90.00
_cell.angle_beta   90.00
_cell.angle_gamma   90.00
#
_symmetry.space_group_name_H-M   'P 1'
#
loop_
_entity.id
_entity.type
_entity.pdbx_description
1 polymer ?
#
loop_
_entity_poly.entity_id
_entity_poly.type
_entity_poly.pdbx_seq_one_letter_code
_entity_poly.pdbx_strand_id
1 'polypeptide(L)'
;MDTHEVNYLDNMYNKFDIQKSYTIQNNNTSTSSNRIRQARLSKSLTIKQVSIQTNLTETQLHNIETDKSIPSISTLKKLESVLDKDIWYLGNYDSLEENTLGKRIYKCRLFLGYGRKEFAQILGVGYRSLEKWEKDLITPSKKNMDILKKYINKLHIICRKKL
;
A
#
# COMPACT_ATOMS: atom_id res chain seq x y z
N MET A 1 19.04 21.13 13.28
CA MET A 1 18.43 19.78 13.18
C MET A 1 19.56 18.89 12.69
N ASP A 2 20.17 18.12 13.59
CA ASP A 2 21.49 17.53 13.36
C ASP A 2 21.46 16.51 12.23
N THR A 3 22.39 16.71 11.30
CA THR A 3 22.72 15.84 10.16
C THR A 3 23.10 14.42 10.57
N HIS A 4 23.24 14.14 11.87
CA HIS A 4 23.52 12.83 12.44
C HIS A 4 22.30 11.88 12.54
N GLU A 5 21.07 12.37 12.73
CA GLU A 5 19.89 11.46 12.83
C GLU A 5 19.40 10.96 11.46
N VAL A 6 19.53 11.77 10.41
CA VAL A 6 19.23 11.35 9.02
C VAL A 6 20.21 10.27 8.57
N ASN A 7 21.49 10.43 8.93
CA ASN A 7 22.55 9.47 8.65
C ASN A 7 22.39 8.13 9.41
N TYR A 8 21.68 8.09 10.55
CA TYR A 8 21.47 6.85 11.31
C TYR A 8 20.44 5.92 10.66
N LEU A 9 19.36 6.48 10.09
CA LEU A 9 18.38 5.68 9.35
C LEU A 9 18.99 5.20 8.03
N ASP A 10 19.73 6.04 7.32
CA ASP A 10 20.43 5.62 6.11
C ASP A 10 21.51 4.56 6.41
N ASN A 11 22.28 4.70 7.50
CA ASN A 11 23.25 3.67 7.91
C ASN A 11 22.62 2.36 8.43
N MET A 12 21.48 2.41 9.13
CA MET A 12 20.82 1.20 9.62
C MET A 12 20.33 0.34 8.44
N TYR A 13 19.95 0.95 7.32
CA TYR A 13 19.54 0.21 6.11
C TYR A 13 20.70 -0.11 5.16
N ASN A 14 21.75 0.73 5.09
CA ASN A 14 22.95 0.46 4.29
C ASN A 14 23.81 -0.69 4.84
N LYS A 15 23.75 -0.99 6.15
CA LYS A 15 24.48 -2.11 6.76
C LYS A 15 23.92 -3.51 6.39
N PHE A 16 22.79 -3.58 5.67
CA PHE A 16 22.14 -4.83 5.27
C PHE A 16 22.08 -5.02 3.75
N ASP A 17 23.21 -4.78 3.05
CA ASP A 17 23.51 -5.15 1.65
C ASP A 17 22.28 -5.47 0.78
N ILE A 18 21.64 -4.42 0.26
CA ILE A 18 20.66 -4.51 -0.82
C ILE A 18 21.44 -4.63 -2.15
N GLN A 19 22.17 -5.74 -2.29
CA GLN A 19 22.47 -6.34 -3.58
C GLN A 19 21.98 -7.79 -3.54
N LYS A 20 20.68 -7.95 -3.36
CA LYS A 20 19.98 -9.16 -3.78
C LYS A 20 18.81 -8.73 -4.66
N SER A 21 19.12 -8.75 -5.95
CA SER A 21 18.19 -8.77 -7.07
C SER A 21 16.86 -9.43 -6.69
N TYR A 22 15.80 -8.63 -6.59
CA TYR A 22 14.49 -9.16 -6.92
C TYR A 22 14.59 -9.63 -8.36
N THR A 23 14.59 -10.94 -8.58
CA THR A 23 14.40 -11.51 -9.90
C THR A 23 12.94 -11.20 -10.27
N ILE A 24 12.72 -10.01 -10.81
CA ILE A 24 11.49 -9.64 -11.47
C ILE A 24 11.41 -10.55 -12.70
N GLN A 25 10.61 -11.61 -12.61
CA GLN A 25 10.10 -12.28 -13.79
C GLN A 25 9.23 -11.24 -14.52
N ASN A 26 9.86 -10.50 -15.42
CA ASN A 26 9.23 -9.59 -16.36
C ASN A 26 8.29 -10.41 -17.24
N ASN A 27 7.00 -10.46 -16.90
CA ASN A 27 5.93 -10.87 -17.80
C ASN A 27 4.64 -10.13 -17.41
N ASN A 28 4.39 -8.99 -18.10
CA ASN A 28 3.25 -8.06 -18.02
C ASN A 28 3.12 -7.20 -16.74
N THR A 29 3.15 -5.88 -16.92
CA THR A 29 2.89 -4.86 -15.89
C THR A 29 1.55 -5.12 -15.19
N SER A 30 1.57 -5.71 -13.99
CA SER A 30 0.33 -6.04 -13.28
C SER A 30 -0.29 -4.77 -12.70
N THR A 31 -1.20 -4.13 -13.43
CA THR A 31 -2.02 -3.05 -12.88
C THR A 31 -2.94 -3.59 -11.78
N SER A 32 -3.41 -2.70 -10.88
CA SER A 32 -4.41 -3.07 -9.87
C SER A 32 -5.65 -3.67 -10.55
N SER A 33 -6.07 -3.10 -11.67
CA SER A 33 -7.17 -3.59 -12.52
C SER A 33 -6.97 -5.01 -13.00
N ASN A 34 -5.78 -5.33 -13.55
CA ASN A 34 -5.43 -6.69 -13.95
C ASN A 34 -5.45 -7.66 -12.77
N ARG A 35 -4.92 -7.26 -11.60
CA ARG A 35 -4.91 -8.10 -10.40
C ARG A 35 -6.32 -8.37 -9.86
N ILE A 36 -7.19 -7.36 -9.85
CA ILE A 36 -8.59 -7.50 -9.43
C ILE A 36 -9.33 -8.46 -10.38
N ARG A 37 -9.16 -8.27 -11.70
CA ARG A 37 -9.73 -9.16 -12.71
C ARG A 37 -9.25 -10.59 -12.56
N GLN A 38 -7.94 -10.80 -12.38
CA GLN A 38 -7.36 -12.12 -12.16
C GLN A 38 -7.88 -12.77 -10.88
N ALA A 39 -7.95 -12.02 -9.78
CA ALA A 39 -8.50 -12.52 -8.52
C ALA A 39 -9.97 -12.97 -8.69
N ARG A 40 -10.80 -12.17 -9.37
CA ARG A 40 -12.17 -12.55 -9.71
C ARG A 40 -12.24 -13.82 -10.56
N LEU A 41 -11.45 -13.89 -11.63
CA LEU A 41 -11.45 -15.05 -12.54
C LEU A 41 -10.94 -16.33 -11.85
N SER A 42 -9.97 -16.21 -10.94
CA SER A 42 -9.46 -17.35 -10.15
C SER A 42 -10.53 -17.97 -9.24
N LYS A 43 -11.57 -17.21 -8.90
CA LYS A 43 -12.76 -17.68 -8.16
C LYS A 43 -13.93 -18.07 -9.07
N SER A 44 -13.74 -18.04 -10.39
CA SER A 44 -14.78 -18.30 -11.39
C SER A 44 -16.04 -17.43 -11.22
N LEU A 45 -15.87 -16.20 -10.71
CA LEU A 45 -16.98 -15.26 -10.48
C LEU A 45 -17.19 -14.35 -11.70
N THR A 46 -18.45 -14.08 -12.01
CA THR A 46 -18.86 -13.04 -12.97
C THR A 46 -18.82 -11.65 -12.31
N ILE A 47 -18.75 -10.58 -13.13
CA ILE A 47 -18.84 -9.20 -12.63
C ILE A 47 -20.15 -8.98 -11.85
N LYS A 48 -21.26 -9.54 -12.35
CA LYS A 48 -22.57 -9.47 -11.69
C LYS A 48 -22.60 -10.16 -10.32
N GLN A 49 -21.92 -11.30 -10.16
CA GLN A 49 -21.86 -11.96 -8.86
C GLN A 49 -21.05 -11.14 -7.85
N VAL A 50 -19.91 -10.59 -8.27
CA VAL A 50 -19.09 -9.72 -7.40
C VAL A 50 -19.83 -8.43 -7.06
N SER A 51 -20.55 -7.82 -8.01
CA SER A 51 -21.31 -6.58 -7.80
C SER A 51 -22.33 -6.74 -6.68
N ILE A 52 -23.09 -7.84 -6.72
CA ILE A 52 -24.09 -8.20 -5.70
C ILE A 52 -23.41 -8.43 -4.34
N GLN A 53 -22.34 -9.22 -4.28
CA GLN A 53 -21.68 -9.57 -3.02
C GLN A 53 -20.97 -8.37 -2.35
N THR A 54 -20.44 -7.44 -3.14
CA THR A 54 -19.70 -6.27 -2.64
C THR A 54 -20.57 -5.02 -2.47
N ASN A 55 -21.83 -5.08 -2.91
CA ASN A 55 -22.71 -3.90 -3.06
C ASN A 55 -21.99 -2.77 -3.81
N LEU A 56 -21.44 -3.11 -4.99
CA LEU A 56 -20.87 -2.20 -5.98
C LEU A 56 -21.69 -2.32 -7.27
N THR A 57 -21.65 -1.32 -8.14
CA THR A 57 -22.32 -1.44 -9.44
C THR A 57 -21.48 -2.26 -10.41
N GLU A 58 -22.13 -2.99 -11.31
CA GLU A 58 -21.44 -3.73 -12.39
C GLU A 58 -20.58 -2.79 -13.24
N THR A 59 -21.08 -1.58 -13.53
CA THR A 59 -20.35 -0.53 -14.24
C THR A 59 -19.09 -0.09 -13.50
N GLN A 60 -19.16 0.06 -12.16
CA GLN A 60 -17.99 0.43 -11.36
C GLN A 60 -16.92 -0.67 -11.43
N LEU A 61 -17.32 -1.94 -11.27
CA LEU A 61 -16.40 -3.07 -11.38
C LEU A 61 -15.79 -3.20 -12.77
N HIS A 62 -16.61 -3.05 -13.82
CA HIS A 62 -16.13 -3.03 -15.20
C HIS A 62 -15.09 -1.93 -15.43
N ASN A 63 -15.37 -0.70 -14.96
CA ASN A 63 -14.43 0.41 -15.09
C ASN A 63 -13.14 0.17 -14.30
N ILE A 64 -13.23 -0.45 -13.12
CA ILE A 64 -12.04 -0.84 -12.35
C ILE A 64 -11.23 -1.86 -13.15
N GLU A 65 -11.83 -2.95 -13.65
CA GLU A 65 -11.09 -4.01 -14.36
C GLU A 65 -10.56 -3.62 -15.74
N THR A 66 -11.02 -2.49 -16.29
CA THR A 66 -10.58 -1.93 -17.58
C THR A 66 -9.67 -0.73 -17.43
N ASP A 67 -9.08 -0.51 -16.24
CA ASP A 67 -8.20 0.63 -15.90
C ASP A 67 -8.85 2.02 -16.11
N LYS A 68 -10.18 2.09 -16.31
CA LYS A 68 -10.94 3.36 -16.45
C LYS A 68 -11.15 4.07 -15.11
N SER A 69 -11.08 3.35 -14.00
CA SER A 69 -11.17 3.94 -12.66
C SER A 69 -10.23 3.27 -11.66
N ILE A 70 -9.61 4.08 -10.81
CA ILE A 70 -8.76 3.61 -9.73
C ILE A 70 -9.65 3.30 -8.51
N PRO A 71 -9.60 2.09 -7.95
CA PRO A 71 -10.42 1.73 -6.80
C PRO A 71 -9.99 2.50 -5.55
N SER A 72 -10.96 2.97 -4.77
CA SER A 72 -10.69 3.56 -3.45
C SER A 72 -10.33 2.48 -2.43
N ILE A 73 -9.71 2.86 -1.29
CA ILE A 73 -9.47 1.92 -0.18
C ILE A 73 -10.76 1.27 0.31
N SER A 74 -11.87 2.01 0.37
CA SER A 74 -13.17 1.45 0.77
C SER A 74 -13.66 0.40 -0.24
N THR A 75 -13.47 0.66 -1.53
CA THR A 75 -13.77 -0.29 -2.61
C THR A 75 -12.89 -1.54 -2.51
N LEU A 76 -11.59 -1.37 -2.24
CA LEU A 76 -10.67 -2.49 -2.06
C LEU A 76 -11.02 -3.35 -0.85
N LYS A 77 -11.42 -2.75 0.29
CA LYS A 77 -11.92 -3.48 1.46
C LYS A 77 -13.14 -4.37 1.13
N LYS A 78 -14.07 -3.85 0.34
CA LYS A 78 -15.23 -4.63 -0.15
C LYS A 78 -14.81 -5.78 -1.08
N LEU A 79 -13.81 -5.55 -1.93
CA LEU A 79 -13.31 -6.56 -2.85
C LEU A 79 -12.52 -7.64 -2.11
N GLU A 80 -11.71 -7.28 -1.12
CA GLU A 80 -10.95 -8.19 -0.27
C GLU A 80 -11.86 -9.23 0.40
N SER A 81 -13.04 -8.82 0.90
CA SER A 81 -13.99 -9.74 1.54
C SER A 81 -14.62 -10.77 0.60
N VAL A 82 -14.48 -10.61 -0.72
CA VAL A 82 -15.05 -11.51 -1.73
C VAL A 82 -13.97 -12.25 -2.51
N LEU A 83 -12.83 -11.61 -2.77
CA LEU A 83 -11.80 -12.12 -3.69
C LEU A 83 -10.69 -12.92 -3.01
N ASP A 84 -10.69 -13.05 -1.66
CA ASP A 84 -9.66 -13.74 -0.86
C ASP A 84 -8.23 -13.29 -1.20
N LYS A 85 -8.08 -12.00 -1.50
CA LYS A 85 -6.79 -11.35 -1.76
C LYS A 85 -6.69 -10.09 -0.93
N ASP A 86 -5.55 -9.94 -0.28
CA ASP A 86 -5.24 -8.78 0.55
C ASP A 86 -5.32 -7.47 -0.24
N ILE A 87 -5.69 -6.38 0.45
CA ILE A 87 -5.76 -5.02 -0.14
C ILE A 87 -4.46 -4.63 -0.86
N TRP A 88 -3.29 -4.94 -0.31
CA TRP A 88 -2.02 -4.57 -0.93
C TRP A 88 -1.82 -5.24 -2.30
N TYR A 89 -2.31 -6.48 -2.45
CA TYR A 89 -2.24 -7.21 -3.70
C TYR A 89 -3.20 -6.58 -4.72
N LEU A 90 -4.46 -6.43 -4.34
CA LEU A 90 -5.51 -5.87 -5.20
C LEU A 90 -5.20 -4.42 -5.62
N GLY A 91 -4.64 -3.62 -4.71
CA GLY A 91 -4.23 -2.24 -4.96
C GLY A 91 -2.91 -2.10 -5.73
N ASN A 92 -2.19 -3.20 -5.98
CA ASN A 92 -0.84 -3.18 -6.54
C ASN A 92 0.11 -2.27 -5.73
N TYR A 93 0.02 -2.34 -4.40
CA TYR A 93 0.76 -1.46 -3.49
C TYR A 93 2.17 -1.97 -3.18
N ASP A 94 2.42 -3.27 -3.35
CA ASP A 94 3.75 -3.89 -3.30
C ASP A 94 4.70 -3.31 -4.36
N SER A 95 4.19 -2.90 -5.52
CA SER A 95 5.01 -2.29 -6.59
C SER A 95 5.29 -0.80 -6.38
N LEU A 96 4.80 -0.18 -5.29
CA LEU A 96 5.05 1.23 -5.01
C LEU A 96 6.52 1.44 -4.61
N GLU A 97 7.07 2.59 -5.04
CA GLU A 97 8.43 3.02 -4.72
C GLU A 97 8.60 3.30 -3.22
N GLU A 98 9.83 3.10 -2.72
CA GLU A 98 10.20 3.30 -1.31
C GLU A 98 11.51 4.10 -1.17
N ASN A 99 11.89 4.88 -2.18
CA ASN A 99 13.17 5.59 -2.20
C ASN A 99 13.20 6.83 -1.28
N THR A 100 12.06 7.34 -0.82
CA THR A 100 11.98 8.44 0.15
C THR A 100 11.20 8.04 1.39
N LEU A 101 11.38 8.78 2.50
CA LEU A 101 10.61 8.56 3.72
C LEU A 101 9.11 8.74 3.46
N GLY A 102 8.71 9.78 2.75
CA GLY A 102 7.31 10.05 2.42
C GLY A 102 6.68 8.92 1.62
N LYS A 103 7.39 8.39 0.62
CA LYS A 103 6.94 7.23 -0.16
C LYS A 103 6.83 5.96 0.68
N ARG A 104 7.77 5.72 1.61
CA ARG A 104 7.68 4.60 2.57
C ARG A 104 6.46 4.72 3.48
N ILE A 105 6.17 5.92 4.00
CA ILE A 105 4.97 6.19 4.81
C ILE A 105 3.70 5.95 3.99
N TYR A 106 3.67 6.50 2.77
CA TYR A 106 2.54 6.36 1.84
C TYR A 106 2.25 4.90 1.51
N LYS A 107 3.28 4.14 1.13
CA LYS A 107 3.16 2.71 0.84
C LYS A 107 2.73 1.93 2.07
N CYS A 108 3.36 2.15 3.23
CA CYS A 108 2.98 1.50 4.48
C CYS A 108 1.50 1.71 4.80
N ARG A 109 1.00 2.95 4.69
CA ARG A 109 -0.42 3.24 4.91
C ARG A 109 -1.33 2.46 3.98
N LEU A 110 -1.04 2.46 2.68
CA LEU A 110 -1.86 1.79 1.68
C LEU A 110 -1.79 0.27 1.79
N PHE A 111 -0.61 -0.27 2.06
CA PHE A 111 -0.37 -1.70 2.24
C PHE A 111 -1.17 -2.26 3.42
N LEU A 112 -1.29 -1.47 4.50
CA LEU A 112 -2.13 -1.79 5.66
C LEU A 112 -3.62 -1.50 5.43
N GLY A 113 -4.01 -1.00 4.26
CA GLY A 113 -5.41 -0.76 3.91
C GLY A 113 -6.04 0.46 4.57
N TYR A 114 -5.25 1.45 4.98
CA TYR A 114 -5.77 2.64 5.66
C TYR A 114 -5.97 3.85 4.73
N GLY A 115 -7.11 4.52 4.89
CA GLY A 115 -7.30 5.86 4.35
C GLY A 115 -6.42 6.88 5.07
N ARG A 116 -6.12 8.03 4.46
CA ARG A 116 -5.27 9.04 5.10
C ARG A 116 -5.86 9.63 6.39
N LYS A 117 -7.18 9.86 6.44
CA LYS A 117 -7.88 10.32 7.65
C LYS A 117 -7.79 9.28 8.77
N GLU A 118 -8.11 8.04 8.45
CA GLU A 118 -8.05 6.88 9.36
C GLU A 118 -6.63 6.68 9.91
N PHE A 119 -5.62 6.70 9.04
CA PHE A 119 -4.24 6.53 9.48
C PHE A 119 -3.72 7.70 10.33
N ALA A 120 -4.11 8.93 10.00
CA ALA A 120 -3.76 10.09 10.82
C ALA A 120 -4.34 9.96 12.25
N GLN A 121 -5.58 9.47 12.38
CA GLN A 121 -6.20 9.18 13.67
C GLN A 121 -5.45 8.08 14.44
N ILE A 122 -5.09 6.98 13.76
CA ILE A 122 -4.29 5.88 14.33
C ILE A 122 -2.93 6.37 14.86
N LEU A 123 -2.29 7.30 14.15
CA LEU A 123 -1.01 7.87 14.54
C LEU A 123 -1.15 8.98 15.61
N GLY A 124 -2.36 9.49 15.87
CA GLY A 124 -2.60 10.64 16.74
C GLY A 124 -2.07 11.96 16.17
N VAL A 125 -2.10 12.13 14.84
CA VAL A 125 -1.53 13.30 14.14
C VAL A 125 -2.57 13.98 13.26
N GLY A 126 -2.33 15.25 12.91
CA GLY A 126 -3.20 15.97 11.99
C GLY A 126 -3.15 15.40 10.56
N TYR A 127 -4.31 15.34 9.88
CA TYR A 127 -4.43 14.90 8.47
C TYR A 127 -3.44 15.62 7.55
N ARG A 128 -3.29 16.95 7.70
CA ARG A 128 -2.38 17.78 6.90
C ARG A 128 -0.91 17.47 7.20
N SER A 129 -0.57 17.12 8.44
CA SER A 129 0.80 16.73 8.80
C SER A 129 1.19 15.45 8.09
N LEU A 130 0.33 14.42 8.15
CA LEU A 130 0.54 13.17 7.44
C LEU A 130 0.63 13.39 5.92
N GLU A 131 -0.24 14.23 5.33
CA GLU A 131 -0.16 14.58 3.91
C GLU A 131 1.19 15.20 3.53
N LYS A 132 1.71 16.12 4.35
CA LYS A 132 3.01 16.76 4.12
C LYS A 132 4.17 15.78 4.26
N TRP A 133 4.08 14.83 5.20
CA TRP A 133 5.10 13.79 5.39
C TRP A 133 5.15 12.86 4.18
N GLU A 134 4.01 12.40 3.68
CA GLU A 134 3.94 11.53 2.49
C GLU A 134 4.47 12.19 1.22
N LYS A 135 4.42 13.52 1.15
CA LYS A 135 4.94 14.33 0.04
C LYS A 135 6.38 14.81 0.28
N ASP A 136 7.04 14.33 1.33
CA ASP A 136 8.39 14.76 1.74
C ASP A 136 8.53 16.29 1.94
N LEU A 137 7.43 17.00 2.18
CA LEU A 137 7.42 18.46 2.38
C LEU A 137 7.90 18.87 3.77
N ILE A 138 7.68 18.00 4.76
CA ILE A 138 8.09 18.21 6.16
C ILE A 138 8.53 16.86 6.72
N THR A 139 9.61 16.87 7.49
CA THR A 139 10.06 15.68 8.22
C THR A 139 9.26 15.51 9.52
N PRO A 140 8.76 14.31 9.85
CA PRO A 140 8.10 14.08 11.13
C PRO A 140 9.05 14.33 12.31
N SER A 141 8.52 14.80 13.44
CA SER A 141 9.30 14.92 14.67
C SER A 141 9.77 13.54 15.15
N LYS A 142 10.83 13.50 15.97
CA LYS A 142 11.36 12.25 16.56
C LYS A 142 10.28 11.37 17.20
N LYS A 143 9.40 11.97 18.01
CA LYS A 143 8.25 11.28 18.61
C LYS A 143 7.36 10.60 17.55
N ASN A 144 7.01 11.31 16.48
CA ASN A 144 6.16 10.78 15.43
C ASN A 144 6.89 9.74 14.58
N MET A 145 8.20 9.90 14.38
CA MET A 145 9.05 8.90 13.73
C MET A 145 9.07 7.59 14.51
N ASP A 146 9.16 7.63 15.83
CA ASP A 146 9.15 6.41 16.65
C ASP A 146 7.81 5.67 16.60
N ILE A 147 6.70 6.38 16.46
CA ILE A 147 5.39 5.77 16.19
C ILE A 147 5.38 5.13 14.79
N LEU A 148 5.81 5.86 13.75
CA LEU A 148 5.84 5.38 12.37
C LEU A 148 6.71 4.12 12.20
N LYS A 149 7.88 4.07 12.86
CA LYS A 149 8.78 2.90 12.85
C LYS A 149 8.05 1.61 13.24
N LYS A 150 7.13 1.66 14.21
CA LYS A 150 6.34 0.48 14.61
C LYS A 150 5.52 -0.09 13.44
N TYR A 151 4.92 0.78 12.63
CA TYR A 151 4.12 0.39 11.47
C TYR A 151 4.97 -0.04 10.29
N ILE A 152 6.07 0.68 10.01
CA ILE A 152 7.00 0.34 8.93
C ILE A 152 7.67 -1.02 9.22
N ASN A 153 8.06 -1.29 10.46
CA ASN A 153 8.63 -2.58 10.84
C ASN A 153 7.58 -3.70 10.74
N LYS A 154 6.31 -3.42 11.09
CA LYS A 154 5.21 -4.38 10.93
C LYS A 154 5.02 -4.76 9.45
N LEU A 155 5.05 -3.78 8.54
CA LEU A 155 5.05 -4.02 7.10
C LEU A 155 6.20 -4.96 6.70
N HIS A 156 7.41 -4.68 7.18
CA HIS A 156 8.59 -5.50 6.87
C HIS A 156 8.39 -6.98 7.27
N ILE A 157 7.82 -7.24 8.44
CA ILE A 157 7.56 -8.60 8.92
C ILE A 157 6.54 -9.31 8.03
N ILE A 158 5.47 -8.60 7.62
CA ILE A 158 4.42 -9.16 6.76
C ILE A 158 4.99 -9.54 5.38
N CYS A 159 5.83 -8.67 4.80
CA CYS A 159 6.46 -8.96 3.50
C CYS A 159 7.48 -10.11 3.56
N ARG A 160 8.24 -10.26 4.67
CA ARG A 160 9.25 -11.33 4.80
C ARG A 160 8.69 -12.71 5.13
N LYS A 161 7.51 -12.81 5.77
CA LYS A 161 6.87 -14.10 6.08
C LYS A 161 6.12 -14.73 4.89
N LYS A 162 6.08 -14.05 3.74
CA LYS A 162 5.45 -14.52 2.49
C LYS A 162 6.46 -15.07 1.46
N LEU A 163 7.72 -15.22 1.85
CA LEU A 163 8.75 -16.03 1.17
C LEU A 163 9.04 -17.28 2.01
#